data_AF-A0A918KMI8-F1
#
_entry.id   AF-A0A918KMI8-F1
#
_cell.length_a   1.000
_cell.length_b   1.000
_cell.length_c   1.000
_cell.angle_alpha   90.00
_cell.angle_beta   90.00
_cell.angle_gamma   90.00
#
_symmetry.space_group_name_H-M   'P 1'
#
loop_
_entity.id
_entity.type
_entity.pdbx_description
1 polymer ?
#
loop_
_entity_poly.entity_id
_entity_poly.type
_entity_poly.pdbx_seq_one_letter_code
_entity_poly.pdbx_strand_id
1 'polypeptide(L)'
;MRGARSQRIGSTAEREARRDGEHFMDEALYVRFQGTERHPRGHFPGVFILANELAAQGKLTEEQYRFWRSNNDWYDANYPNPTHVDPQVYAPEVHPGAVAWFKASAVDLIRRVDGYLELLAAHAVECRRLEAANPGRIVYEDEYQVVVVPEGEPSAG
;
A
#
# COMPACT_ATOMS: atom_id res chain seq x y z
N MET A 1 3.55 76.56 15.25
CA MET A 1 3.97 76.52 13.83
C MET A 1 4.51 75.13 13.53
N ARG A 2 3.98 74.48 12.46
CA ARG A 2 4.48 73.27 11.74
C ARG A 2 4.58 71.98 12.59
N GLY A 3 4.08 70.79 12.21
CA GLY A 3 3.63 70.25 10.92
C GLY A 3 4.45 69.00 10.54
N ALA A 4 3.75 67.90 10.20
CA ALA A 4 4.19 66.61 9.61
C ALA A 4 4.77 65.54 10.57
N ARG A 5 4.16 64.36 10.80
CA ARG A 5 3.71 63.20 9.97
C ARG A 5 4.82 62.19 9.61
N SER A 6 4.55 60.91 9.96
CA SER A 6 4.93 59.66 9.25
C SER A 6 6.39 59.19 9.42
N GLN A 7 6.76 57.92 9.59
CA GLN A 7 6.11 56.61 9.37
C GLN A 7 6.63 55.56 10.37
N ARG A 8 5.81 54.52 10.59
CA ARG A 8 6.18 53.21 11.15
C ARG A 8 7.20 52.50 10.28
N ILE A 9 8.24 51.91 10.87
CA ILE A 9 8.74 50.59 10.46
C ILE A 9 9.21 49.88 11.73
N GLY A 10 8.38 48.96 12.24
CA GLY A 10 8.78 48.04 13.30
C GLY A 10 9.89 47.15 12.77
N SER A 11 10.94 47.01 13.57
CA SER A 11 12.17 46.27 13.32
C SER A 11 11.93 44.89 12.69
N THR A 12 12.80 44.57 11.75
CA THR A 12 12.86 43.37 10.88
C THR A 12 13.07 42.04 11.61
N ALA A 13 12.81 41.97 12.93
CA ALA A 13 13.07 40.81 13.78
C ALA A 13 11.81 39.99 14.16
N GLU A 14 10.61 40.41 13.74
CA GLU A 14 9.35 39.72 14.08
C GLU A 14 8.58 39.15 12.87
N ARG A 15 9.19 39.07 11.68
CA ARG A 15 8.47 38.75 10.43
C ARG A 15 8.98 37.55 9.62
N GLU A 16 9.86 36.73 10.18
CA GLU A 16 10.28 35.45 9.55
C GLU A 16 10.07 34.23 10.46
N ALA A 17 9.14 34.34 11.42
CA ALA A 17 8.65 33.22 12.22
C ALA A 17 7.36 32.58 11.63
N ARG A 18 7.10 32.71 10.32
CA ARG A 18 5.87 32.22 9.68
C ARG A 18 6.06 31.76 8.23
N ARG A 19 6.98 30.84 7.98
CA ARG A 19 6.90 29.98 6.78
C ARG A 19 6.95 28.53 7.21
N ASP A 20 5.74 27.97 7.20
CA ASP A 20 5.44 26.58 6.88
C ASP A 20 6.02 25.60 7.92
N GLY A 21 5.48 25.52 9.14
CA GLY A 21 4.09 25.11 9.31
C GLY A 21 4.01 23.64 8.97
N GLU A 22 4.49 22.82 9.92
CA GLU A 22 4.32 21.38 10.00
C GLU A 22 3.04 20.89 9.32
N HIS A 23 3.17 20.35 8.11
CA HIS A 23 2.28 19.32 7.63
C HIS A 23 2.90 17.98 8.04
N PHE A 24 2.98 17.73 9.35
CA PHE A 24 2.72 16.37 9.84
C PHE A 24 1.22 16.11 9.63
N MET A 25 0.77 16.15 8.36
CA MET A 25 -0.30 15.25 7.98
C MET A 25 0.32 13.89 8.26
N ASP A 26 -0.24 13.21 9.26
CA ASP A 26 -0.01 11.81 9.55
C ASP A 26 0.07 11.08 8.21
N GLU A 27 1.29 10.90 7.68
CA GLU A 27 1.50 10.32 6.38
C GLU A 27 0.99 8.89 6.56
N ALA A 28 -0.16 8.60 5.96
CA ALA A 28 -0.83 7.34 6.17
C ALA A 28 0.20 6.24 5.87
N LEU A 29 0.54 5.46 6.89
CA LEU A 29 1.50 4.38 6.72
C LEU A 29 0.79 3.26 5.97
N TYR A 30 1.42 2.77 4.91
CA TYR A 30 0.91 1.65 4.13
C TYR A 30 1.82 0.43 4.29
N VAL A 31 1.23 -0.75 4.31
CA VAL A 31 1.92 -2.03 4.49
C VAL A 31 1.61 -2.96 3.32
N ARG A 32 2.63 -3.61 2.76
CA ARG A 32 2.46 -4.63 1.72
C ARG A 32 3.30 -5.86 2.02
N PHE A 33 2.73 -7.02 1.76
CA PHE A 33 3.44 -8.29 1.78
C PHE A 33 3.55 -8.80 0.35
N GLN A 34 4.77 -9.03 -0.13
CA GLN A 34 5.03 -9.40 -1.52
C GLN A 34 6.17 -10.38 -1.69
N GLY A 35 6.20 -11.06 -2.83
CA GLY A 35 7.32 -11.92 -3.22
C GLY A 35 8.62 -11.15 -3.50
N THR A 36 9.70 -11.91 -3.62
CA THR A 36 11.04 -11.42 -3.98
C THR A 36 11.36 -11.53 -5.47
N GLU A 37 10.51 -12.23 -6.24
CA GLU A 37 10.61 -12.36 -7.70
C GLU A 37 9.48 -11.60 -8.40
N ARG A 38 9.78 -10.99 -9.55
CA ARG A 38 8.77 -10.30 -10.36
C ARG A 38 7.95 -11.31 -11.15
N HIS A 39 6.63 -11.18 -11.07
CA HIS A 39 5.72 -11.89 -11.97
C HIS A 39 5.93 -11.39 -13.41
N PRO A 40 5.65 -12.19 -14.47
CA PRO A 40 5.77 -11.76 -15.88
C PRO A 40 5.07 -10.44 -16.24
N ARG A 41 4.11 -10.00 -15.43
CA ARG A 41 3.41 -8.71 -15.54
C ARG A 41 4.20 -7.53 -14.93
N GLY A 42 5.47 -7.73 -14.59
CA GLY A 42 6.41 -6.68 -14.19
C GLY A 42 6.38 -6.26 -12.71
N HIS A 43 5.43 -6.76 -11.91
CA HIS A 43 5.31 -6.43 -10.48
C HIS A 43 5.61 -7.64 -9.58
N PHE A 44 5.97 -7.37 -8.33
CA PHE A 44 6.09 -8.42 -7.32
C PHE A 44 4.69 -8.85 -6.86
N PRO A 45 4.33 -10.15 -6.93
CA PRO A 45 3.01 -10.62 -6.52
C PRO A 45 2.79 -10.38 -5.03
N GLY A 46 1.55 -10.06 -4.66
CA GLY A 46 1.16 -9.92 -3.25
C GLY A 46 1.04 -11.29 -2.56
N VAL A 47 1.03 -11.28 -1.23
CA VAL A 47 0.93 -12.51 -0.41
C VAL A 47 -0.23 -13.44 -0.82
N PHE A 48 -1.40 -12.90 -1.14
CA PHE A 48 -2.55 -13.71 -1.58
C PHE A 48 -2.33 -14.33 -2.95
N ILE A 49 -1.68 -13.62 -3.89
CA ILE A 49 -1.36 -14.17 -5.21
C ILE A 49 -0.42 -15.37 -5.05
N LEU A 50 0.63 -15.23 -4.24
CA LEU A 50 1.57 -16.32 -3.96
C LEU A 50 0.87 -17.56 -3.37
N ALA A 51 -0.01 -17.36 -2.38
CA ALA A 51 -0.74 -18.48 -1.77
C ALA A 51 -1.75 -19.12 -2.74
N ASN A 52 -2.43 -18.31 -3.56
CA ASN A 52 -3.35 -18.79 -4.59
C ASN A 52 -2.62 -19.59 -5.67
N GLU A 53 -1.40 -19.21 -6.04
CA GLU A 53 -0.56 -19.96 -6.98
C GLU A 53 -0.18 -21.34 -6.43
N LEU A 54 0.20 -21.44 -5.15
CA LEU A 54 0.44 -22.74 -4.51
C LEU A 54 -0.81 -23.64 -4.51
N ALA A 55 -1.98 -23.06 -4.21
CA ALA A 55 -3.26 -23.78 -4.25
C ALA A 55 -3.58 -24.25 -5.67
N ALA A 56 -3.45 -23.37 -6.67
CA ALA A 56 -3.73 -23.68 -8.08
C ALA A 56 -2.79 -24.74 -8.65
N GLN A 57 -1.55 -24.80 -8.17
CA GLN A 57 -0.56 -25.82 -8.54
C GLN A 57 -0.75 -27.15 -7.78
N GLY A 58 -1.72 -27.26 -6.87
CA GLY A 58 -1.96 -28.46 -6.08
C GLY A 58 -0.84 -28.78 -5.08
N LYS A 59 -0.06 -27.78 -4.67
CA LYS A 59 1.10 -27.96 -3.77
C LYS A 59 0.71 -28.01 -2.30
N LEU A 60 -0.47 -27.48 -1.95
CA LEU A 60 -0.92 -27.43 -0.56
C LEU A 60 -1.32 -28.82 -0.05
N THR A 61 -0.98 -29.11 1.21
CA THR A 61 -1.59 -30.24 1.93
C THR A 61 -3.09 -29.98 2.17
N GLU A 62 -3.86 -31.02 2.52
CA GLU A 62 -5.28 -30.88 2.82
C GLU A 62 -5.58 -29.89 3.95
N GLU A 63 -4.72 -29.85 4.98
CA GLU A 63 -4.83 -28.89 6.07
C GLU A 63 -4.53 -27.46 5.60
N GLN A 64 -3.46 -27.28 4.83
CA GLN A 64 -3.09 -25.99 4.25
C GLN A 64 -4.16 -25.47 3.29
N TYR A 65 -4.77 -26.35 2.49
CA TYR A 65 -5.86 -25.98 1.59
C TYR A 65 -7.10 -25.51 2.37
N ARG A 66 -7.49 -26.23 3.44
CA ARG A 66 -8.60 -25.81 4.32
C ARG A 66 -8.32 -24.47 5.01
N PHE A 67 -7.09 -24.27 5.49
CA PHE A 67 -6.65 -22.98 6.02
C PHE A 67 -6.76 -21.87 4.97
N TRP A 68 -6.15 -22.06 3.80
CA TRP A 68 -6.16 -21.10 2.69
C TRP A 68 -7.58 -20.74 2.28
N ARG A 69 -8.45 -21.74 2.13
CA ARG A 69 -9.81 -21.55 1.65
C ARG A 69 -10.66 -20.77 2.64
N SER A 70 -10.65 -21.20 3.91
CA SER A 70 -11.40 -20.52 4.98
C SER A 70 -10.95 -19.08 5.22
N ASN A 71 -9.65 -18.79 5.10
CA ASN A 71 -9.14 -17.43 5.27
C ASN A 71 -9.49 -16.53 4.08
N ASN A 72 -9.35 -17.03 2.85
CA ASN A 72 -9.75 -16.27 1.66
C ASN A 72 -11.26 -15.99 1.67
N ASP A 73 -12.10 -16.97 2.03
CA ASP A 73 -13.56 -16.77 2.13
C ASP A 73 -13.91 -15.73 3.20
N TRP A 74 -13.13 -15.68 4.30
CA TRP A 74 -13.28 -14.62 5.28
C TRP A 74 -12.89 -13.25 4.71
N TYR A 75 -11.79 -13.12 3.97
CA TYR A 75 -11.42 -11.86 3.32
C TYR A 75 -12.49 -11.40 2.33
N ASP A 76 -12.97 -12.29 1.46
CA ASP A 76 -14.02 -11.99 0.48
C ASP A 76 -15.32 -11.50 1.16
N ALA A 77 -15.63 -12.01 2.36
CA ALA A 77 -16.82 -11.62 3.10
C ALA A 77 -16.65 -10.32 3.93
N ASN A 78 -15.43 -9.98 4.33
CA ASN A 78 -15.17 -8.86 5.25
C ASN A 78 -14.52 -7.66 4.56
N TYR A 79 -14.10 -7.81 3.29
CA TYR A 79 -13.29 -6.81 2.63
C TYR A 79 -13.74 -6.47 1.20
N PRO A 80 -13.85 -5.17 0.83
CA PRO A 80 -14.09 -4.80 -0.55
C PRO A 80 -13.03 -5.37 -1.49
N ASN A 81 -13.50 -6.05 -2.54
CA ASN A 81 -12.64 -6.39 -3.67
C ASN A 81 -12.62 -5.18 -4.62
N PRO A 82 -11.46 -4.53 -4.85
CA PRO A 82 -11.36 -3.37 -5.72
C PRO A 82 -11.92 -3.62 -7.13
N THR A 83 -11.78 -4.84 -7.63
CA THR A 83 -12.24 -5.23 -8.99
C THR A 83 -13.76 -5.26 -9.10
N HIS A 84 -14.49 -5.46 -7.98
CA HIS A 84 -15.95 -5.36 -7.97
C HIS A 84 -16.45 -3.91 -8.02
N VAL A 85 -15.63 -2.96 -7.57
CA VAL A 85 -15.93 -1.52 -7.59
C VAL A 85 -15.53 -0.90 -8.92
N ASP A 86 -14.29 -1.17 -9.36
CA ASP A 86 -13.76 -0.75 -10.65
C ASP A 86 -13.00 -1.93 -11.30
N PRO A 87 -13.57 -2.56 -12.34
CA PRO A 87 -12.92 -3.64 -13.07
C PRO A 87 -11.59 -3.24 -13.74
N GLN A 88 -11.34 -1.95 -13.96
CA GLN A 88 -10.12 -1.44 -14.59
C GLN A 88 -9.00 -1.17 -13.59
N VAL A 89 -9.23 -1.29 -12.29
CA VAL A 89 -8.28 -0.90 -11.24
C VAL A 89 -6.90 -1.57 -11.38
N TYR A 90 -6.86 -2.83 -11.86
CA TYR A 90 -5.63 -3.58 -12.14
C TYR A 90 -5.35 -3.78 -13.64
N ALA A 91 -6.09 -3.13 -14.53
CA ALA A 91 -5.90 -3.28 -15.98
C ALA A 91 -4.53 -2.70 -16.38
N PRO A 92 -3.57 -3.51 -16.89
CA PRO A 92 -2.21 -3.06 -17.19
C PRO A 92 -2.11 -1.88 -18.17
N GLU A 93 -3.12 -1.71 -19.01
CA GLU A 93 -3.22 -0.71 -20.08
C GLU A 93 -3.65 0.65 -19.52
N VAL A 94 -4.28 0.66 -18.34
CA VAL A 94 -4.76 1.86 -17.64
C VAL A 94 -3.84 2.17 -16.46
N HIS A 95 -3.51 1.14 -15.67
CA HIS A 95 -2.74 1.20 -14.44
C HIS A 95 -1.57 0.20 -14.47
N PRO A 96 -0.51 0.47 -15.26
CA PRO A 96 0.60 -0.46 -15.43
C PRO A 96 1.30 -0.72 -14.08
N GLY A 97 1.41 -2.00 -13.72
CA GLY A 97 2.07 -2.40 -12.49
C GLY A 97 1.29 -2.10 -11.20
N ALA A 98 -0.01 -1.81 -11.29
CA ALA A 98 -0.84 -1.54 -10.12
C ALA A 98 -0.77 -2.66 -9.07
N VAL A 99 -0.59 -2.28 -7.80
CA VAL A 99 -0.46 -3.18 -6.66
C VAL A 99 -1.24 -2.67 -5.44
N ALA A 100 -1.82 -3.60 -4.68
CA ALA A 100 -2.53 -3.28 -3.44
C ALA A 100 -1.56 -3.07 -2.25
N TRP A 101 -1.92 -2.15 -1.36
CA TRP A 101 -1.28 -1.97 -0.06
C TRP A 101 -2.36 -1.84 1.01
N PHE A 102 -2.17 -2.48 2.15
CA PHE A 102 -3.01 -2.22 3.32
C PHE A 102 -2.69 -0.85 3.90
N LYS A 103 -3.70 -0.16 4.41
CA LYS A 103 -3.50 0.92 5.38
C LYS A 103 -3.02 0.31 6.68
N ALA A 104 -2.03 0.91 7.35
CA ALA A 104 -1.51 0.40 8.63
C ALA A 104 -2.58 0.34 9.73
N SER A 105 -3.65 1.13 9.61
CA SER A 105 -4.83 1.07 10.47
C SER A 105 -5.66 -0.21 10.32
N ALA A 106 -5.50 -0.99 9.24
CA ALA A 106 -6.18 -2.25 8.98
C ALA A 106 -5.58 -3.42 9.79
N VAL A 107 -5.37 -3.22 11.09
CA VAL A 107 -4.60 -4.10 11.98
C VAL A 107 -5.12 -5.53 11.98
N ASP A 108 -6.44 -5.72 12.02
CA ASP A 108 -7.03 -7.06 12.07
C ASP A 108 -6.87 -7.84 10.77
N LEU A 109 -6.85 -7.14 9.63
CA LEU A 109 -6.56 -7.75 8.33
C LEU A 109 -5.08 -8.09 8.26
N ILE A 110 -4.20 -7.14 8.59
CA ILE A 110 -2.75 -7.34 8.56
C ILE A 110 -2.34 -8.52 9.45
N ARG A 111 -2.88 -8.65 10.66
CA ARG A 111 -2.57 -9.77 11.58
C ARG A 111 -2.91 -11.14 10.98
N ARG A 112 -3.97 -11.25 10.19
CA ARG A 112 -4.36 -12.51 9.55
C ARG A 112 -3.38 -12.94 8.45
N VAL A 113 -2.54 -12.02 7.95
CA VAL A 113 -1.49 -12.35 6.98
C VAL A 113 -0.43 -13.28 7.57
N ASP A 114 -0.24 -13.30 8.89
CA ASP A 114 0.77 -14.16 9.55
C ASP A 114 0.62 -15.63 9.16
N GLY A 115 -0.60 -16.16 9.14
CA GLY A 115 -0.84 -17.55 8.72
C GLY A 115 -0.54 -17.82 7.24
N TYR A 116 -0.64 -16.80 6.37
CA TYR A 116 -0.18 -16.91 4.98
C TYR A 116 1.35 -16.90 4.91
N LEU A 117 2.04 -16.13 5.74
CA LEU A 117 3.50 -16.14 5.79
C LEU A 117 4.03 -17.50 6.25
N GLU A 118 3.40 -18.11 7.26
CA GLU A 118 3.71 -19.47 7.69
C GLU A 118 3.46 -20.50 6.57
N LEU A 119 2.33 -20.40 5.88
CA LEU A 119 2.01 -21.24 4.72
C LEU A 119 3.06 -21.11 3.62
N LEU A 120 3.43 -19.89 3.22
CA LEU A 120 4.45 -19.66 2.19
C LEU A 120 5.83 -20.17 2.62
N ALA A 121 6.23 -19.95 3.87
CA ALA A 121 7.50 -20.41 4.41
C ALA A 121 7.60 -21.95 4.40
N ALA A 122 6.51 -22.66 4.70
CA ALA A 122 6.46 -24.13 4.61
C ALA A 122 6.71 -24.67 3.19
N HIS A 123 6.54 -23.83 2.17
CA HIS A 123 6.78 -24.15 0.76
C HIS A 123 8.04 -23.48 0.19
N ALA A 124 8.90 -22.92 1.05
CA ALA A 124 10.10 -22.16 0.67
C ALA A 124 9.82 -21.01 -0.31
N VAL A 125 8.62 -20.41 -0.24
CA VAL A 125 8.27 -19.22 -1.00
C VAL A 125 8.55 -17.99 -0.14
N GLU A 126 9.53 -17.18 -0.56
CA GLU A 126 9.89 -15.96 0.15
C GLU A 126 8.81 -14.87 0.00
N CYS A 127 8.44 -14.26 1.13
CA CYS A 127 7.56 -13.12 1.17
C CYS A 127 8.11 -12.08 2.14
N ARG A 128 8.21 -10.82 1.71
CA ARG A 128 8.72 -9.70 2.51
C ARG A 128 7.60 -8.71 2.83
N ARG A 129 7.68 -8.14 4.03
CA ARG A 129 6.89 -6.98 4.44
C ARG A 129 7.59 -5.70 4.01
N LEU A 130 6.84 -4.79 3.41
CA LEU A 130 7.23 -3.44 3.03
C LEU A 130 6.34 -2.45 3.75
N GLU A 131 6.89 -1.29 4.09
CA GLU A 131 6.17 -0.16 4.66
C GLU A 131 6.55 1.10 3.90
N ALA A 132 5.56 1.94 3.60
CA ALA A 132 5.77 3.17 2.87
C ALA A 132 4.73 4.22 3.29
N ALA A 133 5.17 5.45 3.47
CA ALA A 133 4.29 6.61 3.61
C ALA A 133 3.71 7.07 2.26
N ASN A 134 4.49 6.91 1.19
CA ASN A 134 4.09 7.21 -0.18
C ASN A 134 4.35 5.98 -1.08
N PRO A 135 3.40 5.02 -1.15
CA PRO A 135 3.55 3.79 -1.93
C PRO A 135 3.41 4.01 -3.45
N GLY A 136 3.09 5.23 -3.90
CA GLY A 136 2.92 5.61 -5.29
C GLY A 136 1.59 6.32 -5.56
N ARG A 137 1.23 6.50 -6.83
CA ARG A 137 -0.01 7.17 -7.22
C ARG A 137 -1.22 6.28 -6.94
N ILE A 138 -2.03 6.68 -5.97
CA ILE A 138 -3.28 5.99 -5.61
C ILE A 138 -4.28 6.06 -6.78
N VAL A 139 -4.80 4.91 -7.19
CA VAL A 139 -5.84 4.74 -8.22
C VAL A 139 -7.15 4.17 -7.67
N TYR A 140 -7.10 3.65 -6.44
CA TYR A 140 -8.26 3.20 -5.69
C TYR A 140 -7.95 3.31 -4.20
N GLU A 141 -8.94 3.66 -3.40
CA GLU A 141 -8.84 3.72 -1.95
C GLU A 141 -10.16 3.33 -1.29
N ASP A 142 -10.07 2.49 -0.26
CA ASP A 142 -11.17 2.18 0.66
C ASP A 142 -10.73 2.36 2.12
N GLU A 143 -11.57 1.94 3.08
CA GLU A 143 -11.28 2.06 4.51
C GLU A 143 -10.00 1.31 4.94
N TYR A 144 -9.56 0.27 4.22
CA TYR A 144 -8.50 -0.63 4.64
C TYR A 144 -7.33 -0.78 3.64
N GLN A 145 -7.45 -0.39 2.36
CA GLN A 145 -6.38 -0.49 1.36
C GLN A 145 -6.35 0.70 0.42
N VAL A 146 -5.22 0.79 -0.28
CA VAL A 146 -5.07 1.53 -1.52
C VAL A 146 -4.58 0.58 -2.61
N VAL A 147 -4.99 0.83 -3.86
CA VAL A 147 -4.28 0.33 -5.03
C VAL A 147 -3.48 1.47 -5.61
N VAL A 148 -2.21 1.24 -5.87
CA VAL A 148 -1.29 2.25 -6.37
C VAL A 148 -0.65 1.81 -7.65
N VAL A 149 -0.43 2.76 -8.55
CA VAL A 149 0.55 2.63 -9.62
C VAL A 149 1.90 3.07 -9.06
N PRO A 150 2.90 2.18 -9.01
CA PRO A 150 4.24 2.55 -8.57
C PRO A 150 4.75 3.71 -9.43
N GLU A 151 5.23 4.76 -8.79
CA GLU A 151 6.06 5.74 -9.49
C GLU A 151 7.35 5.00 -9.86
N GLY A 152 7.71 4.99 -11.14
CA GLY A 152 8.86 4.21 -11.60
C GLY A 152 10.11 4.56 -10.77
N GLU A 153 10.88 3.55 -10.37
CA GLU A 153 12.31 3.83 -10.19
C GLU A 153 12.79 4.44 -11.52
N PRO A 154 13.58 5.53 -11.51
CA PRO A 154 14.22 5.98 -12.73
C PRO A 154 14.95 4.77 -13.28
N SER A 155 14.57 4.35 -14.49
CA SER A 155 15.27 3.28 -15.20
C SER A 155 16.76 3.59 -15.10
N ALA A 156 17.50 2.77 -14.34
CA ALA A 156 18.94 2.73 -14.50
C ALA A 156 19.17 2.42 -15.98
N GLY A 157 19.87 3.34 -16.64
CA GLY A 157 19.99 3.43 -18.11
C GLY A 157 20.63 2.23 -18.78
#